data_AF-V6Z2Y2-F1
#
_entry.id   AF-V6Z2Y2-F1
#
_cell.length_a   1.000
_cell.length_b   1.000
_cell.length_c   1.000
_cell.angle_alpha   90.00
_cell.angle_beta   90.00
_cell.angle_gamma   90.00
#
_symmetry.space_group_name_H-M   'P 1'
#
loop_
_entity.id
_entity.type
_entity.pdbx_description
1 polymer ?
#
loop_
_entity_poly.entity_id
_entity_poly.type
_entity_poly.pdbx_seq_one_letter_code
_entity_poly.pdbx_strand_id
1 'polypeptide(L)'
;MATIISLLFAGLNLINGILAIMLIIALETKFWAIALDFGLYFIIRESLYKFIHPMGYHPKPNKIILGSFGRAITLPTFIKNSPDYLSLYQQRSKKLQRHYFFCQLLFHLTVMPVVARLGFSLIRHIDDRQSSTPAIIVGIILIFGLGLGTHYLADSLTRRFLKHHDAKPLLVKKEQPILTNKTNND
;
A
#
# COMPACT_ATOMS: atom_id res chain seq x y z
N MET A 1 0.23 23.60 9.25
CA MET A 1 -0.66 23.10 8.16
C MET A 1 -0.29 21.70 7.68
N ALA A 2 0.98 21.40 7.35
CA ALA A 2 1.44 20.04 7.00
C ALA A 2 1.09 18.95 8.05
N THR A 3 1.25 19.26 9.34
CA THR A 3 0.91 18.35 10.45
C THR A 3 -0.58 18.02 10.50
N ILE A 4 -1.45 19.02 10.26
CA ILE A 4 -2.91 18.85 10.24
C ILE A 4 -3.30 17.94 9.06
N ILE A 5 -2.73 18.15 7.87
CA ILE A 5 -2.95 17.29 6.70
C ILE A 5 -2.50 15.86 6.97
N SER A 6 -1.35 15.70 7.64
CA SER A 6 -0.82 14.37 8.00
C SER A 6 -1.75 13.65 8.98
N LEU A 7 -2.27 14.35 10.00
CA LEU A 7 -3.19 13.80 10.98
C LEU A 7 -4.55 13.46 10.35
N LEU A 8 -5.11 14.35 9.54
CA LEU A 8 -6.35 14.12 8.80
C LEU A 8 -6.23 12.89 7.88
N PHE A 9 -5.13 12.82 7.13
CA PHE A 9 -4.87 11.70 6.24
C PHE A 9 -4.71 10.38 7.01
N ALA A 10 -4.00 10.39 8.14
CA ALA A 10 -3.87 9.22 9.00
C ALA A 10 -5.23 8.78 9.56
N GLY A 11 -6.06 9.72 10.02
CA GLY A 11 -7.41 9.44 10.50
C GLY A 11 -8.31 8.85 9.42
N LEU A 12 -8.32 9.44 8.21
CA LEU A 12 -9.10 8.91 7.08
C LEU A 12 -8.65 7.50 6.67
N ASN A 13 -7.34 7.24 6.65
CA ASN A 13 -6.83 5.89 6.38
C ASN A 13 -7.18 4.89 7.47
N LEU A 14 -7.17 5.31 8.74
CA LEU A 14 -7.58 4.46 9.86
C LEU A 14 -9.06 4.10 9.74
N ILE A 15 -9.92 5.08 9.48
CA ILE A 15 -11.36 4.86 9.25
C ILE A 15 -11.56 3.92 8.06
N ASN A 16 -10.86 4.16 6.95
CA ASN A 16 -10.92 3.30 5.76
C ASN A 16 -10.51 1.85 6.09
N GLY A 17 -9.45 1.66 6.90
CA GLY A 17 -9.02 0.34 7.36
C GLY A 17 -10.02 -0.34 8.31
N ILE A 18 -10.68 0.41 9.20
CA ILE A 18 -11.72 -0.13 10.10
C ILE A 18 -12.95 -0.56 9.29
N LEU A 19 -13.43 0.30 8.39
CA LEU A 19 -14.55 -0.02 7.50
C LEU A 19 -14.27 -1.25 6.65
N ALA A 20 -13.02 -1.37 6.21
CA ALA A 20 -12.54 -2.51 5.45
C ALA A 20 -12.66 -3.85 6.22
N ILE A 21 -12.16 -3.86 7.45
CA ILE A 21 -12.28 -5.01 8.35
C ILE A 21 -13.75 -5.34 8.65
N MET A 22 -14.58 -4.32 8.93
CA MET A 22 -16.01 -4.51 9.17
C MET A 22 -16.71 -5.15 7.97
N LEU A 23 -16.36 -4.75 6.75
CA LEU A 23 -16.91 -5.31 5.52
C LEU A 23 -16.53 -6.79 5.34
N ILE A 24 -15.27 -7.15 5.62
CA ILE A 24 -14.80 -8.55 5.58
C ILE A 24 -15.58 -9.41 6.56
N ILE A 25 -15.79 -8.93 7.78
CA ILE A 25 -16.55 -9.63 8.83
C ILE A 25 -18.01 -9.78 8.40
N ALA A 26 -18.65 -8.69 7.95
CA ALA A 26 -20.05 -8.68 7.55
C ALA A 26 -20.34 -9.61 6.35
N LEU A 27 -19.36 -9.80 5.46
CA LEU A 27 -19.47 -10.66 4.28
C LEU A 27 -18.87 -12.05 4.49
N GLU A 28 -18.70 -12.48 5.75
CA GLU A 28 -18.28 -13.82 6.15
C GLU A 28 -16.98 -14.27 5.47
N THR A 29 -16.02 -13.37 5.26
CA THR A 29 -14.72 -13.68 4.63
C THR A 29 -14.80 -14.27 3.21
N LYS A 30 -15.90 -14.02 2.48
CA LYS A 30 -16.01 -14.43 1.06
C LYS A 30 -14.87 -13.82 0.24
N PHE A 31 -14.34 -14.59 -0.71
CA PHE A 31 -13.19 -14.17 -1.51
C PHE A 31 -13.40 -12.80 -2.18
N TRP A 32 -14.56 -12.63 -2.83
CA TRP A 32 -14.92 -11.38 -3.49
C TRP A 32 -15.06 -10.19 -2.52
N ALA A 33 -15.46 -10.43 -1.28
CA ALA A 33 -15.52 -9.40 -0.25
C ALA A 33 -14.12 -8.92 0.13
N ILE A 34 -13.20 -9.86 0.37
CA ILE A 34 -11.80 -9.56 0.66
C ILE A 34 -11.15 -8.85 -0.54
N ALA A 35 -11.46 -9.26 -1.77
CA ALA A 35 -10.97 -8.61 -2.98
C ALA A 35 -11.47 -7.18 -3.13
N LEU A 36 -12.78 -6.96 -3.00
CA LEU A 36 -13.37 -5.63 -2.99
C LEU A 36 -12.73 -4.76 -1.93
N ASP A 37 -12.49 -5.32 -0.75
CA ASP A 37 -11.95 -4.60 0.38
C ASP A 37 -10.54 -4.05 0.13
N PHE A 38 -9.59 -4.93 -0.21
CA PHE A 38 -8.22 -4.50 -0.53
C PHE A 38 -8.19 -3.56 -1.74
N GLY A 39 -9.04 -3.79 -2.74
CA GLY A 39 -9.18 -2.92 -3.91
C GLY A 39 -9.68 -1.51 -3.55
N LEU A 40 -10.78 -1.42 -2.80
CA LEU A 40 -11.36 -0.16 -2.36
C LEU A 40 -10.40 0.60 -1.44
N TYR A 41 -9.77 -0.09 -0.49
CA TYR A 41 -8.76 0.50 0.37
C TYR A 41 -7.65 1.17 -0.46
N PHE A 42 -7.12 0.46 -1.45
CA PHE A 42 -6.06 0.96 -2.32
C PHE A 42 -6.52 2.16 -3.17
N ILE A 43 -7.72 2.10 -3.76
CA ILE A 43 -8.30 3.19 -4.57
C ILE A 43 -8.53 4.45 -3.74
N ILE A 44 -9.13 4.32 -2.55
CA ILE A 44 -9.41 5.44 -1.66
C ILE A 44 -8.09 6.09 -1.22
N ARG A 45 -7.12 5.29 -0.80
CA ARG A 45 -5.78 5.77 -0.41
C ARG A 45 -5.11 6.57 -1.53
N GLU A 46 -5.11 6.05 -2.76
CA GLU A 46 -4.54 6.76 -3.91
C GLU A 46 -5.33 8.01 -4.30
N SER A 47 -6.64 8.00 -4.12
CA SER A 47 -7.49 9.16 -4.37
C SER A 47 -7.19 10.28 -3.38
N LEU A 48 -7.13 9.98 -2.08
CA LEU A 48 -6.74 10.92 -1.02
C LEU A 48 -5.39 11.58 -1.31
N TYR A 49 -4.45 10.80 -1.82
CA TYR A 49 -3.15 11.30 -2.22
C TYR A 49 -3.16 12.25 -3.40
N LYS A 50 -4.07 12.05 -4.36
CA LYS A 50 -4.32 13.00 -5.46
C LYS A 50 -5.06 14.24 -4.99
N PHE A 51 -5.93 14.14 -3.98
CA PHE A 51 -6.62 15.29 -3.38
C PHE A 51 -5.70 16.22 -2.58
N ILE A 52 -4.71 15.67 -1.88
CA ILE A 52 -3.75 16.48 -1.10
C ILE A 52 -2.77 17.23 -2.00
N HIS A 53 -2.50 16.70 -3.20
CA HIS A 53 -1.48 17.27 -4.06
C HIS A 53 -1.77 18.71 -4.57
N PRO A 54 -3.01 19.04 -5.02
CA PRO A 54 -3.44 20.41 -5.31
C PRO A 54 -3.34 21.37 -4.12
N MET A 55 -3.40 20.88 -2.89
CA MET A 55 -3.20 21.71 -1.68
C MET A 55 -1.74 22.17 -1.50
N GLY A 56 -0.85 21.82 -2.43
CA GLY A 56 0.56 22.22 -2.39
C GLY A 56 1.44 21.30 -1.55
N TYR A 57 0.96 20.10 -1.21
CA TYR A 57 1.68 19.15 -0.37
C TYR A 57 1.94 17.82 -1.09
N HIS A 58 3.04 17.19 -0.71
CA HIS A 58 3.33 15.81 -1.07
C HIS A 58 3.88 15.04 0.14
N PRO A 59 3.68 13.72 0.21
CA PRO A 59 4.36 12.86 1.15
C PRO A 59 5.88 13.04 1.13
N LYS A 60 6.49 12.98 2.30
CA LYS A 60 7.93 12.79 2.43
C LYS A 60 8.28 11.35 1.99
N PRO A 61 9.37 11.15 1.23
CA PRO A 61 9.83 9.81 0.85
C PRO A 61 10.29 8.99 2.07
N ASN A 62 10.91 9.64 3.06
CA ASN A 62 11.31 9.00 4.31
C ASN A 62 10.17 9.10 5.33
N LYS A 63 9.72 7.94 5.82
CA LYS A 63 8.69 7.88 6.85
C LYS A 63 9.34 8.23 8.21
N ILE A 64 8.70 9.10 8.99
CA ILE A 64 9.16 9.39 10.36
C ILE A 64 8.61 8.30 11.27
N ILE A 65 9.50 7.64 12.00
CA ILE A 65 9.14 6.72 13.06
C ILE A 65 8.71 7.58 14.26
N LEU A 66 7.42 7.55 14.63
CA LEU A 66 7.00 8.05 15.93
C LEU A 66 6.99 6.89 16.93
N GLY A 67 7.87 6.96 17.94
CA GLY A 67 7.97 6.01 19.06
C GLY A 67 9.40 5.52 19.34
N SER A 68 9.67 5.16 20.60
CA SER A 68 10.86 4.42 21.04
C SER A 68 10.43 2.99 21.41
N PHE A 69 11.17 1.98 20.94
CA PHE A 69 11.00 0.54 21.21
C PHE A 69 9.60 -0.07 20.92
N GLY A 70 9.49 -0.86 19.85
CA GLY A 70 8.43 -1.86 19.64
C GLY A 70 7.06 -1.37 19.14
N ARG A 71 6.75 -0.08 19.16
CA ARG A 71 5.48 0.50 18.65
C ARG A 71 5.72 1.73 17.75
N ALA A 72 6.52 1.56 16.71
CA ALA A 72 6.78 2.59 15.71
C ALA A 72 5.55 2.78 14.80
N ILE A 73 4.67 3.74 15.13
CA ILE A 73 3.60 4.13 14.21
C ILE A 73 4.22 4.97 13.13
N THR A 74 4.20 4.43 11.92
CA THR A 74 4.83 5.05 10.76
C THR A 74 3.82 5.99 10.10
N LEU A 75 3.82 7.25 10.53
CA LEU A 75 2.87 8.24 10.02
C LEU A 75 3.34 8.80 8.67
N PRO A 76 2.45 8.84 7.65
CA PRO A 76 2.75 9.52 6.40
C PRO A 76 2.86 11.02 6.68
N THR A 77 4.09 11.54 6.64
CA THR A 77 4.33 12.97 6.80
C THR A 77 4.26 13.66 5.45
N PHE A 78 3.62 14.82 5.42
CA PHE A 78 3.53 15.65 4.22
C PHE A 78 4.46 16.85 4.33
N ILE A 79 5.06 17.23 3.21
CA ILE A 79 5.90 18.41 3.05
C ILE A 79 5.37 19.25 1.89
N LYS A 80 5.67 20.55 1.89
CA LYS A 80 5.25 21.47 0.83
C LYS A 80 6.00 21.14 -0.46
N ASN A 81 5.32 21.25 -1.60
CA ASN A 81 5.92 21.05 -2.92
C ASN A 81 7.04 22.08 -3.13
N SER A 82 8.27 21.61 -3.36
CA SER A 82 9.38 22.45 -3.81
C SER A 82 9.35 22.66 -5.33
N PRO A 83 10.00 23.72 -5.85
CA PRO A 83 10.17 23.91 -7.29
C PRO A 83 10.79 22.68 -7.99
N ASP A 84 11.84 22.10 -7.38
CA ASP A 84 12.51 20.90 -7.90
C ASP A 84 11.59 19.68 -7.92
N TYR A 85 10.73 19.53 -6.92
CA TYR A 85 9.74 18.46 -6.91
C TYR A 85 8.70 18.65 -8.02
N LEU A 86 8.25 19.89 -8.26
CA LEU A 86 7.26 20.20 -9.29
C LEU A 86 7.81 19.94 -10.70
N SER A 87 9.07 20.27 -10.96
CA SER A 87 9.71 19.99 -12.26
C SER A 87 9.80 18.48 -12.52
N LEU A 88 10.26 17.69 -11.55
CA LEU A 88 10.26 16.22 -11.63
C LEU A 88 8.85 15.65 -11.80
N TYR A 89 7.87 16.22 -11.09
CA TYR A 89 6.48 15.77 -11.20
C TYR A 89 5.88 16.05 -12.58
N GLN A 90 6.27 17.15 -13.25
CA GLN A 90 5.84 17.49 -14.60
C GLN A 90 6.43 16.56 -15.67
N GLN A 91 7.65 16.07 -15.47
CA GLN A 91 8.33 15.12 -16.38
C GLN A 91 7.70 13.71 -16.40
N ARG A 92 6.75 13.42 -15.51
CA ARG A 92 6.16 12.08 -15.39
C ARG A 92 5.33 11.69 -16.62
N SER A 93 5.42 10.42 -17.00
CA SER A 93 4.53 9.82 -17.99
C SER A 93 3.18 9.47 -17.35
N LYS A 94 2.14 10.26 -17.62
CA LYS A 94 0.77 10.01 -17.12
C LYS A 94 0.23 8.64 -17.56
N LYS A 95 0.55 8.22 -18.79
CA LYS A 95 0.13 6.91 -19.35
C LYS A 95 0.75 5.78 -18.53
N LEU A 96 2.05 5.85 -18.31
CA LEU A 96 2.80 4.85 -17.56
C LEU A 96 2.37 4.81 -16.09
N GLN A 97 2.13 5.97 -15.46
CA GLN A 97 1.61 6.04 -14.09
C GLN A 97 0.23 5.38 -13.96
N ARG A 98 -0.68 5.59 -14.92
CA ARG A 98 -1.99 4.92 -14.94
C ARG A 98 -1.83 3.42 -15.10
N HIS A 99 -0.99 2.98 -16.04
CA HIS A 99 -0.78 1.55 -16.28
C HIS A 99 -0.19 0.84 -15.06
N TYR A 100 0.82 1.44 -14.43
CA TYR A 100 1.40 0.95 -13.19
C TYR A 100 0.35 0.86 -12.07
N PHE A 101 -0.48 1.89 -11.91
CA PHE A 101 -1.59 1.88 -10.96
C PHE A 101 -2.57 0.74 -11.23
N PHE A 102 -2.94 0.48 -12.49
CA PHE A 102 -3.79 -0.66 -12.84
C PHE A 102 -3.13 -2.01 -12.51
N CYS A 103 -1.84 -2.19 -12.80
CA CYS A 103 -1.12 -3.42 -12.43
C CYS A 103 -1.11 -3.63 -10.90
N GLN A 104 -0.85 -2.57 -10.14
CA GLN A 104 -0.90 -2.62 -8.67
C GLN A 104 -2.32 -2.91 -8.16
N LEU A 105 -3.34 -2.32 -8.76
CA LEU A 105 -4.74 -2.59 -8.40
C LEU A 105 -5.11 -4.04 -8.67
N LEU A 106 -4.76 -4.59 -9.85
CA LEU A 106 -5.00 -5.99 -10.17
C LEU A 106 -4.28 -6.93 -9.20
N PHE A 107 -3.05 -6.60 -8.81
CA PHE A 107 -2.32 -7.34 -7.78
C PHE A 107 -3.05 -7.34 -6.43
N HIS A 108 -3.58 -6.19 -5.98
CA HIS A 108 -4.34 -6.08 -4.73
C HIS A 108 -5.72 -6.76 -4.83
N LEU A 109 -6.34 -6.84 -6.01
CA LEU A 109 -7.62 -7.53 -6.22
C LEU A 109 -7.47 -9.06 -6.32
N THR A 110 -6.27 -9.58 -6.59
CA THR A 110 -6.05 -11.01 -6.87
C THR A 110 -5.13 -11.67 -5.86
N VAL A 111 -3.93 -11.13 -5.64
CA VAL A 111 -2.91 -11.76 -4.79
C VAL A 111 -3.23 -11.57 -3.32
N MET A 112 -3.58 -10.35 -2.89
CA MET A 112 -3.89 -10.08 -1.47
C MET A 112 -5.06 -10.93 -0.94
N PRO A 113 -6.17 -11.11 -1.67
CA PRO A 113 -7.28 -11.93 -1.21
C PRO A 113 -6.96 -13.42 -1.15
N VAL A 114 -6.18 -13.94 -2.12
CA VAL A 114 -5.69 -15.32 -2.08
C VAL A 114 -4.84 -15.53 -0.84
N VAL A 115 -3.89 -14.62 -0.59
CA VAL A 115 -3.00 -14.70 0.58
C VAL A 115 -3.76 -14.57 1.89
N ALA A 116 -4.69 -13.62 2.00
CA ALA A 116 -5.51 -13.44 3.20
C ALA A 116 -6.39 -14.68 3.46
N ARG A 117 -6.99 -15.27 2.43
CA ARG A 117 -7.81 -16.48 2.56
C ARG A 117 -6.98 -17.70 2.95
N LEU A 118 -5.78 -17.86 2.39
CA LEU A 118 -4.84 -18.90 2.81
C LEU A 118 -4.44 -18.72 4.27
N GLY A 119 -4.09 -17.49 4.68
CA GLY A 119 -3.77 -17.17 6.06
C GLY A 119 -4.91 -17.52 7.02
N PHE A 120 -6.15 -17.10 6.71
CA PHE A 120 -7.32 -17.39 7.53
C PHE A 120 -7.62 -18.89 7.61
N SER A 121 -7.53 -19.62 6.49
CA SER A 121 -7.74 -21.06 6.45
C SER A 121 -6.72 -21.80 7.32
N LEU A 122 -5.46 -21.37 7.30
CA LEU A 122 -4.40 -21.97 8.13
C LEU A 122 -4.62 -21.69 9.61
N ILE A 123 -4.98 -20.45 9.97
CA ILE A 123 -5.30 -20.09 11.36
C ILE A 123 -6.44 -20.97 11.89
N ARG A 124 -7.53 -21.11 11.12
CA ARG A 124 -8.66 -21.96 11.52
C ARG A 124 -8.26 -23.43 11.68
N HIS A 125 -7.41 -23.95 10.78
CA HIS A 125 -6.94 -25.33 10.88
C HIS A 125 -6.04 -25.58 12.10
N ILE A 126 -5.28 -24.56 12.52
CA ILE A 126 -4.42 -24.63 13.70
C ILE A 126 -5.23 -24.50 14.99
N ASP A 127 -6.24 -23.63 15.01
CA ASP A 127 -7.12 -23.39 16.16
C ASP A 127 -7.95 -24.63 16.52
N ASP A 128 -8.46 -25.34 15.51
CA ASP A 128 -9.21 -26.60 15.65
C ASP A 128 -8.38 -27.74 16.27
N ARG A 129 -7.04 -27.61 16.28
CA ARG A 129 -6.12 -28.62 16.86
C ARG A 129 -5.75 -28.39 18.33
N GLN A 130 -6.40 -27.46 19.04
CA GLN A 130 -6.41 -27.35 20.51
C GLN A 130 -5.01 -27.41 21.18
N SER A 131 -4.15 -26.41 20.95
CA SER A 131 -3.06 -26.12 21.91
C SER A 131 -2.81 -24.62 22.07
N SER A 132 -3.03 -24.14 23.29
CA SER A 132 -2.82 -22.76 23.72
C SER A 132 -1.33 -22.43 23.74
N THR A 133 -0.96 -21.39 22.98
CA THR A 133 0.38 -20.79 22.78
C THR A 133 1.13 -21.19 21.49
N PRO A 134 1.43 -22.46 21.16
CA PRO A 134 2.09 -22.81 19.90
C PRO A 134 1.25 -22.40 18.67
N ALA A 135 -0.07 -22.58 18.74
CA ALA A 135 -1.02 -22.20 17.70
C ALA A 135 -0.96 -20.70 17.38
N ILE A 136 -0.91 -19.86 18.42
CA ILE A 136 -0.85 -18.40 18.29
C ILE A 136 0.49 -17.98 17.66
N ILE A 137 1.61 -18.58 18.09
CA ILE A 137 2.94 -18.29 17.55
C ILE A 137 3.01 -18.67 16.07
N VAL A 138 2.52 -19.86 15.68
CA VAL A 138 2.47 -20.28 14.28
C VAL A 138 1.55 -19.38 13.46
N GLY A 139 0.40 -18.97 14.01
CA GLY A 139 -0.49 -18.00 13.38
C GLY A 139 0.19 -16.64 13.12
N ILE A 140 0.93 -16.11 14.10
CA ILE A 140 1.71 -14.87 13.95
C ILE A 140 2.78 -15.02 12.87
N ILE A 141 3.56 -16.12 12.89
CA ILE A 141 4.60 -16.39 11.89
C ILE A 141 4.00 -16.48 10.49
N LEU A 142 2.83 -17.11 10.34
CA LEU A 142 2.15 -17.23 9.06
C LEU A 142 1.64 -15.87 8.56
N ILE A 143 1.02 -15.06 9.42
CA ILE A 143 0.59 -13.71 9.04
C ILE A 143 1.79 -12.84 8.63
N PHE A 144 2.86 -12.85 9.41
CA PHE A 144 4.08 -12.10 9.09
C PHE A 144 4.77 -12.63 7.84
N GLY A 145 4.90 -13.94 7.68
CA GLY A 145 5.52 -14.58 6.52
C GLY A 145 4.75 -14.31 5.23
N LEU A 146 3.41 -14.42 5.28
CA LEU A 146 2.54 -14.06 4.17
C LEU A 146 2.62 -12.56 3.84
N GLY A 147 2.67 -11.70 4.86
CA GLY A 147 2.85 -10.25 4.69
C GLY A 147 4.20 -9.87 4.08
N LEU A 148 5.29 -10.51 4.51
CA LEU A 148 6.62 -10.34 3.91
C LEU A 148 6.65 -10.88 2.47
N GLY A 149 6.02 -12.02 2.23
CA GLY A 149 5.90 -12.62 0.89
C GLY A 149 5.14 -11.71 -0.08
N THR A 150 4.02 -11.12 0.34
CA THR A 150 3.27 -10.18 -0.50
C THR A 150 4.03 -8.89 -0.76
N HIS A 151 4.78 -8.37 0.23
CA HIS A 151 5.68 -7.24 0.04
C HIS A 151 6.76 -7.57 -1.01
N TYR A 152 7.40 -8.73 -0.90
CA TYR A 152 8.40 -9.17 -1.87
C TYR A 152 7.83 -9.33 -3.28
N LEU A 153 6.61 -9.87 -3.40
CA LEU A 153 5.90 -9.98 -4.67
C LEU A 153 5.56 -8.60 -5.27
N ALA A 154 5.16 -7.64 -4.45
CA ALA A 154 4.91 -6.27 -4.88
C ALA A 154 6.19 -5.57 -5.41
N ASP A 155 7.32 -5.78 -4.73
CA ASP A 155 8.63 -5.29 -5.21
C ASP A 155 9.04 -5.96 -6.52
N SER A 156 8.81 -7.27 -6.63
CA SER A 156 9.06 -8.05 -7.85
C SER A 156 8.21 -7.54 -9.02
N LEU A 157 6.91 -7.29 -8.80
CA LEU A 157 6.01 -6.70 -9.79
C LEU A 157 6.55 -5.34 -10.26
N THR A 158 6.96 -4.49 -9.32
CA THR A 158 7.52 -3.17 -9.63
C THR A 158 8.76 -3.28 -10.51
N ARG A 159 9.73 -4.14 -10.14
CA ARG A 159 10.95 -4.36 -10.93
C ARG A 159 10.66 -4.87 -12.34
N ARG A 160 9.75 -5.83 -12.46
CA ARG A 160 9.35 -6.39 -13.77
C ARG A 160 8.65 -5.35 -14.63
N PHE A 161 7.76 -4.56 -14.05
CA PHE A 161 7.07 -3.47 -14.74
C PHE A 161 8.07 -2.44 -15.28
N LEU A 162 9.03 -2.03 -14.44
CA LEU A 162 10.05 -1.06 -14.83
C LEU A 162 10.90 -1.56 -16.00
N LYS A 163 11.30 -2.85 -15.96
CA LYS A 163 12.08 -3.49 -17.02
C LYS A 163 11.28 -3.63 -18.32
N HIS A 164 10.00 -4.01 -18.25
CA HIS A 164 9.18 -4.27 -19.43
C HIS A 164 8.82 -3.00 -20.20
N HIS A 165 8.66 -1.86 -19.50
CA HIS A 165 8.26 -0.60 -20.11
C HIS A 165 9.40 0.41 -20.28
N ASP A 166 10.66 -0.02 -20.11
CA ASP A 166 11.85 0.85 -20.09
C ASP A 166 11.64 2.13 -19.27
N ALA A 167 11.01 1.94 -18.11
CA ALA A 167 10.62 3.01 -17.23
C ALA A 167 11.73 3.31 -16.23
N LYS A 168 11.94 4.60 -15.95
CA LYS A 168 12.84 5.06 -14.89
C LYS A 168 12.04 5.67 -13.74
N PRO A 169 12.27 5.25 -12.48
CA PRO A 169 11.73 5.96 -11.33
C PRO A 169 12.50 7.27 -11.15
N LEU A 170 11.82 8.41 -11.29
CA LEU A 170 12.38 9.74 -11.01
C LEU A 170 12.48 9.99 -9.49
N LEU A 171 11.48 9.51 -8.76
CA LEU A 171 11.39 9.62 -7.31
C LEU A 171 10.52 8.47 -6.82
N VAL A 172 10.89 7.81 -5.73
CA VAL A 172 9.99 6.86 -5.06
C VAL A 172 9.15 7.65 -4.05
N LYS A 173 7.85 7.71 -4.31
CA LYS A 173 6.86 8.42 -3.50
C LYS A 173 5.88 7.42 -2.91
N LYS A 174 5.87 7.21 -1.58
CA LYS A 174 4.91 6.32 -0.90
C LYS A 174 4.92 4.88 -1.45
N GLU A 175 6.10 4.27 -1.56
CA GLU A 175 6.24 2.92 -2.16
C GLU A 175 5.81 2.86 -3.64
N GLN A 176 5.50 4.01 -4.27
CA GLN A 176 5.17 4.09 -5.69
C GLN A 176 6.13 5.03 -6.42
N PRO A 177 6.76 4.56 -7.51
CA PRO A 177 7.62 5.41 -8.30
C PRO A 177 6.81 6.46 -9.07
N ILE A 178 7.35 7.69 -9.14
CA ILE A 178 7.02 8.65 -10.19
C ILE A 178 7.77 8.18 -11.43
N LEU A 179 7.03 7.76 -12.44
CA LEU A 179 7.60 7.10 -13.61
C LEU A 179 7.79 8.05 -14.77
N THR A 180 8.94 7.96 -15.42
CA THR A 180 9.19 8.55 -16.74
C THR A 180 9.68 7.48 -17.72
N ASN A 181 9.54 7.76 -19.01
CA ASN A 181 10.11 6.92 -20.05
C ASN A 181 11.63 7.18 -20.11
N LYS A 182 12.45 6.15 -20.32
CA LYS A 182 13.90 6.35 -20.53
C LYS A 182 14.23 7.23 -21.74
N THR A 183 13.38 7.25 -22.77
CA THR A 183 13.60 7.91 -24.06
C THR A 183 13.29 9.41 -24.11
N ASN A 184 12.86 10.04 -23.01
CA ASN A 184 12.52 11.47 -22.99
C ASN A 184 13.70 12.38 -22.59
N ASN A 185 14.92 11.86 -22.56
CA ASN A 185 16.12 12.58 -22.10
C ASN A 185 17.22 12.69 -23.19
N ASP A 186 16.87 12.53 -24.47
CA ASP A 186 17.74 12.84 -25.60
C ASP A 186 17.22 14.08 -26.35
#